data_AF-A0A0Q9KWD2-F1
#
_entry.id   AF-A0A0Q9KWD2-F1
#
_cell.length_a   1.000
_cell.length_b   1.000
_cell.length_c   1.000
_cell.angle_alpha   90.00
_cell.angle_beta   90.00
_cell.angle_gamma   90.00
#
_symmetry.space_group_name_H-M   'P 1'
#
loop_
_entity.id
_entity.type
_entity.pdbx_description
1 polymer ?
#
loop_
_entity_poly.entity_id
_entity_poly.type
_entity_poly.pdbx_seq_one_letter_code
_entity_poly.pdbx_strand_id
1 'polypeptide(L)'
;MATVLDQAWAQSVCAVCDPICELANVGFVRQVMSDPNGRVSALLWEAEPLLFADRYPDSGIIDSYGQDQWPPPCIDYWIYLDPASGEARFSVEGLEPDDVLVQLTGDGPKDGHALGRVLAQILRVTAP
;
A
#
# COMPACT_ATOMS: atom_id res chain seq x y z
N MET A 1 13.37 19.75 8.58
CA MET A 1 12.09 20.01 9.27
C MET A 1 11.27 18.75 9.12
N ALA A 2 10.59 18.27 10.17
CA ALA A 2 9.76 17.06 10.06
C ALA A 2 8.62 17.29 9.07
N THR A 3 8.37 16.31 8.21
CA THR A 3 7.28 16.37 7.22
C THR A 3 5.94 16.23 7.94
N VAL A 4 4.98 17.12 7.66
CA VAL A 4 3.65 17.05 8.26
C VAL A 4 2.81 16.03 7.49
N LEU A 5 2.67 14.83 8.06
CA LEU A 5 1.85 13.74 7.51
C LEU A 5 0.55 13.64 8.32
N ASP A 6 -0.40 14.51 8.01
CA ASP A 6 -1.70 14.57 8.68
C ASP A 6 -2.81 13.88 7.87
N GLN A 7 -4.05 13.94 8.38
CA GLN A 7 -5.20 13.32 7.73
C GLN A 7 -5.51 13.94 6.34
N ALA A 8 -5.26 15.23 6.13
CA ALA A 8 -5.50 15.87 4.84
C ALA A 8 -4.45 15.42 3.80
N TRP A 9 -3.20 15.28 4.23
CA TRP A 9 -2.15 14.64 3.43
C TRP A 9 -2.55 13.21 3.05
N ALA A 10 -2.96 12.39 4.02
CA ALA A 10 -3.35 11.01 3.77
C ALA A 10 -4.54 10.92 2.80
N GLN A 11 -5.57 11.75 2.96
CA GLN A 11 -6.70 11.82 2.02
C GLN A 11 -6.25 12.10 0.58
N SER A 12 -5.30 13.02 0.41
CA SER A 12 -4.77 13.37 -0.91
C SER A 12 -3.99 12.21 -1.54
N VAL A 13 -3.15 11.53 -0.74
CA VAL A 13 -2.42 10.33 -1.19
C VAL A 13 -3.37 9.20 -1.58
N CYS A 14 -4.36 8.94 -0.72
CA CYS A 14 -5.35 7.88 -0.94
C CYS A 14 -6.20 8.16 -2.19
N ALA A 15 -6.60 9.41 -2.44
CA ALA A 15 -7.35 9.77 -3.64
C ALA A 15 -6.60 9.46 -4.95
N VAL A 16 -5.26 9.40 -4.92
CA VAL A 16 -4.44 8.98 -6.07
C VAL A 16 -4.25 7.46 -6.11
N CYS A 17 -4.08 6.82 -4.96
CA CYS A 17 -3.79 5.39 -4.88
C CYS A 17 -5.04 4.50 -5.03
N ASP A 18 -6.21 4.95 -4.56
CA ASP A 18 -7.45 4.17 -4.58
C ASP A 18 -7.85 3.73 -6.00
N PRO A 19 -7.82 4.60 -7.04
CA PRO A 19 -8.09 4.18 -8.42
C PRO A 19 -7.12 3.11 -8.95
N ILE A 20 -5.87 3.10 -8.48
CA ILE A 20 -4.86 2.11 -8.88
C ILE A 20 -5.19 0.75 -8.27
N CYS A 21 -5.61 0.74 -7.00
CA CYS A 21 -6.13 -0.45 -6.33
C CYS A 21 -7.41 -0.97 -7.00
N GLU A 22 -8.33 -0.08 -7.39
CA GLU A 22 -9.54 -0.44 -8.12
C GLU A 22 -9.22 -1.10 -9.47
N LEU A 23 -8.23 -0.59 -10.21
CA LEU A 23 -7.77 -1.18 -11.47
C LEU A 23 -7.18 -2.59 -11.32
N ALA A 24 -6.63 -2.93 -10.16
CA ALA A 24 -6.18 -4.29 -9.88
C ALA A 24 -7.36 -5.26 -9.76
N ASN A 25 -8.54 -4.76 -9.36
CA ASN A 25 -9.81 -5.51 -9.25
C ASN A 25 -9.71 -6.75 -8.34
N VAL A 26 -9.03 -6.61 -7.21
CA VAL A 26 -8.83 -7.68 -6.21
C VAL A 26 -9.56 -7.40 -4.89
N GLY A 27 -10.59 -6.56 -4.92
CA GLY A 27 -11.46 -6.31 -3.76
C GLY A 27 -10.82 -5.51 -2.62
N PHE A 28 -9.93 -4.57 -2.94
CA PHE A 28 -9.22 -3.78 -1.93
C PHE A 28 -10.13 -2.99 -0.99
N VAL A 29 -9.82 -3.02 0.31
CA VAL A 29 -10.37 -2.13 1.33
C VAL A 29 -9.23 -1.32 1.95
N ARG A 30 -9.42 -0.01 2.10
CA ARG A 30 -8.38 0.90 2.61
C ARG A 30 -8.59 1.25 4.08
N GLN A 31 -7.48 1.31 4.82
CA GLN A 31 -7.41 1.85 6.17
C GLN A 31 -6.29 2.90 6.32
N VAL A 32 -6.44 3.81 7.27
CA VAL A 32 -5.42 4.83 7.63
C VAL A 32 -5.12 4.70 9.10
N MET A 33 -3.86 4.41 9.43
CA MET A 33 -3.41 4.27 10.81
C MET A 33 -2.77 5.57 11.29
N SER A 34 -2.99 5.89 12.56
CA SER A 34 -2.36 7.03 13.20
C SER A 34 -1.65 6.62 14.49
N ASP A 35 -0.57 7.31 14.81
CA ASP A 35 0.11 7.18 16.09
C ASP A 35 -0.74 7.75 17.25
N PRO A 36 -0.37 7.54 18.52
CA PRO A 36 -1.08 8.11 19.66
C PRO A 36 -1.16 9.65 19.69
N ASN A 37 -0.36 10.33 18.86
CA ASN A 37 -0.36 11.79 18.72
C ASN A 37 -1.25 12.27 17.56
N GLY A 38 -1.97 11.36 16.88
CA GLY A 38 -2.85 11.66 15.76
C GLY A 38 -2.11 11.91 14.43
N ARG A 39 -0.83 11.57 14.33
CA ARG A 39 -0.07 11.64 13.07
C ARG A 39 -0.26 10.37 12.27
N VAL A 40 -0.36 10.48 10.96
CA VAL A 40 -0.50 9.30 10.11
C VAL A 40 0.81 8.52 10.13
N SER A 41 0.73 7.25 10.49
CA SER A 41 1.89 6.36 10.67
C SER A 41 1.96 5.26 9.62
N ALA A 42 0.81 4.88 9.04
CA ALA A 42 0.75 3.94 7.94
C ALA A 42 -0.53 4.10 7.12
N LEU A 43 -0.45 3.70 5.86
CA LEU A 43 -1.59 3.44 4.98
C LEU A 43 -1.64 1.94 4.70
N LEU A 44 -2.85 1.38 4.66
CA LEU A 44 -3.07 -0.04 4.38
C LEU A 44 -4.14 -0.20 3.31
N TRP A 45 -3.89 -1.09 2.37
CA TRP A 45 -4.91 -1.68 1.51
C TRP A 45 -4.93 -3.20 1.70
N GLU A 46 -6.10 -3.76 1.97
CA GLU A 46 -6.32 -5.19 2.20
C GLU A 46 -6.98 -5.79 0.96
N ALA A 47 -6.29 -6.67 0.23
CA ALA A 47 -6.86 -7.36 -0.92
C ALA A 47 -7.64 -8.61 -0.48
N GLU A 48 -8.67 -8.97 -1.25
CA GLU A 48 -9.35 -10.26 -1.09
C GLU A 48 -8.45 -11.37 -1.66
N PRO A 49 -8.11 -12.41 -0.88
CA PRO A 49 -7.06 -13.36 -1.27
C PRO A 49 -7.40 -14.22 -2.49
N LEU A 50 -8.66 -14.63 -2.67
CA LEU A 50 -9.04 -15.49 -3.79
C LEU A 50 -9.03 -14.73 -5.11
N LEU A 51 -9.55 -13.50 -5.13
CA LEU A 51 -9.46 -12.58 -6.26
C LEU A 51 -8.01 -12.22 -6.57
N PHE A 52 -7.19 -12.02 -5.53
CA PHE A 52 -5.76 -11.77 -5.70
C PHE A 52 -5.05 -12.94 -6.38
N ALA A 53 -5.26 -14.18 -5.90
CA ALA A 53 -4.64 -15.36 -6.50
C ALA A 53 -5.13 -15.63 -7.93
N ASP A 54 -6.41 -15.38 -8.23
CA ASP A 54 -6.94 -15.47 -9.60
C ASP A 54 -6.29 -14.43 -10.53
N ARG A 55 -6.09 -13.20 -10.04
CA ARG A 55 -5.46 -12.11 -10.79
C ARG A 55 -3.96 -12.33 -11.00
N TYR A 56 -3.27 -12.88 -10.01
CA TYR A 56 -1.81 -13.07 -10.00
C TYR A 56 -1.44 -14.54 -9.68
N PRO A 57 -1.74 -15.48 -10.59
CA PRO A 57 -1.52 -16.91 -10.33
C PRO A 57 -0.04 -17.27 -10.13
N ASP A 58 0.87 -16.49 -10.73
CA ASP A 58 2.32 -16.69 -10.65
C ASP A 58 2.98 -15.89 -9.50
N SER A 59 2.19 -15.36 -8.56
CA SER A 59 2.72 -14.54 -7.45
C SER A 59 3.44 -15.35 -6.37
N GLY A 60 3.20 -16.66 -6.29
CA GLY A 60 3.70 -17.52 -5.22
C GLY A 60 2.99 -17.30 -3.87
N ILE A 61 1.92 -16.50 -3.83
CA ILE A 61 1.26 -16.12 -2.57
C ILE A 61 0.69 -17.33 -1.80
N ILE A 62 0.14 -18.32 -2.51
CA ILE A 62 -0.41 -19.54 -1.90
C ILE A 62 0.70 -20.33 -1.20
N ASP A 63 1.87 -20.45 -1.85
CA ASP A 63 3.02 -21.16 -1.29
C ASP A 63 3.61 -20.40 -0.09
N SER A 64 3.57 -19.06 -0.10
CA SER A 64 4.04 -18.22 1.01
C SER A 64 3.21 -18.41 2.29
N TYR A 65 1.88 -18.58 2.19
CA TYR A 65 1.04 -18.90 3.35
C TYR A 65 1.10 -20.38 3.72
N GLY A 66 1.28 -21.25 2.73
CA GLY A 66 1.15 -22.69 2.87
C GLY A 66 -0.30 -23.16 2.85
N GLN A 67 -0.50 -24.44 2.51
CA GLN A 67 -1.83 -25.01 2.27
C GLN A 67 -2.78 -24.93 3.48
N ASP A 68 -2.25 -24.94 4.71
CA ASP A 68 -3.05 -24.94 5.93
C ASP A 68 -3.53 -23.55 6.35
N GLN A 69 -2.94 -22.48 5.81
CA GLN A 69 -3.27 -21.08 6.16
C GLN A 69 -3.93 -20.33 5.01
N TRP A 70 -4.07 -20.96 3.84
CA TRP A 70 -4.71 -20.38 2.67
C TRP A 70 -6.21 -20.70 2.60
N PRO A 71 -7.09 -19.73 2.30
CA PRO A 71 -6.82 -18.30 2.20
C PRO A 71 -6.77 -17.62 3.59
N PRO A 72 -5.93 -16.59 3.78
CA PRO A 72 -6.02 -15.71 4.94
C PRO A 72 -7.30 -14.85 4.89
N PRO A 73 -7.56 -13.97 5.88
CA PRO A 73 -8.65 -13.00 5.79
C PRO A 73 -8.46 -11.95 4.69
N CYS A 74 -7.21 -11.53 4.45
CA CYS A 74 -6.81 -10.52 3.47
C CYS A 74 -5.32 -10.69 3.11
N ILE A 75 -4.88 -9.99 2.05
CA ILE A 75 -3.46 -9.78 1.74
C ILE A 75 -3.14 -8.31 1.98
N ASP A 76 -2.24 -8.02 2.92
CA ASP A 76 -1.96 -6.64 3.31
C ASP A 76 -0.95 -5.94 2.40
N TYR A 77 -1.27 -4.71 2.01
CA TYR A 77 -0.39 -3.77 1.32
C TYR A 77 -0.13 -2.58 2.22
N TRP A 78 0.95 -2.66 2.99
CA TRP A 78 1.38 -1.63 3.91
C TRP A 78 2.26 -0.59 3.24
N ILE A 79 1.99 0.67 3.54
CA ILE A 79 2.91 1.80 3.33
C ILE A 79 3.19 2.39 4.72
N TYR A 80 4.33 2.02 5.30
CA TYR A 80 4.78 2.56 6.58
C TYR A 80 5.41 3.93 6.36
N LEU A 81 5.06 4.90 7.20
CA LEU A 81 5.53 6.27 7.11
C LEU A 81 6.48 6.56 8.26
N ASP A 82 7.64 7.13 7.93
CA ASP A 82 8.56 7.69 8.90
C ASP A 82 8.64 9.22 8.71
N PRO A 83 7.87 10.00 9.48
CA PRO A 83 7.91 11.46 9.40
C PRO A 83 9.26 12.08 9.79
N ALA A 84 10.12 11.34 10.52
CA ALA A 84 11.40 11.85 10.97
C ALA A 84 12.45 11.83 9.85
N SER A 85 12.51 10.75 9.08
CA SER A 85 13.32 10.64 7.88
C SER A 85 12.65 11.23 6.64
N GLY A 86 11.32 11.37 6.66
CA GLY A 86 10.54 11.78 5.50
C GLY A 86 10.36 10.65 4.49
N GLU A 87 10.36 9.40 4.93
CA GLU A 87 10.33 8.23 4.05
C GLU A 87 9.02 7.45 4.17
N ALA A 88 8.64 6.81 3.08
CA ALA A 88 7.61 5.77 3.03
C ALA A 88 8.23 4.46 2.58
N ARG A 89 7.86 3.35 3.25
CA ARG A 89 8.32 2.00 2.94
C ARG A 89 7.14 1.10 2.60
N PHE A 90 7.21 0.46 1.44
CA PHE A 90 6.23 -0.55 1.04
C PHE A 90 6.55 -1.91 1.68
N SER A 91 5.50 -2.62 2.07
CA SER A 91 5.57 -4.01 2.52
C SER A 91 4.29 -4.71 2.09
N VAL A 92 4.41 -5.75 1.27
CA VAL A 92 3.27 -6.53 0.82
C VAL A 92 3.35 -7.91 1.46
N GLU A 93 2.29 -8.31 2.13
CA GLU A 93 2.25 -9.57 2.86
C GLU A 93 2.39 -10.76 1.91
N GLY A 94 3.20 -11.75 2.33
CA GLY A 94 3.45 -12.97 1.58
C GLY A 94 4.17 -12.78 0.25
N LEU A 95 4.59 -11.56 -0.07
CA LEU A 95 5.49 -11.24 -1.17
C LEU A 95 6.79 -10.71 -0.57
N GLU A 96 7.92 -11.03 -1.19
CA GLU A 96 9.20 -10.40 -0.88
C GLU A 96 9.52 -9.35 -1.97
N PRO A 97 8.85 -8.18 -2.01
CA PRO A 97 9.38 -7.10 -2.81
C PRO A 97 10.70 -6.63 -2.17
N ASP A 98 11.67 -6.24 -3.00
CA ASP A 98 12.80 -5.44 -2.53
C ASP A 98 12.25 -4.26 -1.70
N ASP A 99 12.92 -3.87 -0.60
CA ASP A 99 12.49 -2.75 0.25
C ASP A 99 12.34 -1.47 -0.60
N VAL A 100 11.11 -1.17 -1.06
CA VAL A 100 10.86 0.02 -1.87
C VAL A 100 10.65 1.20 -0.93
N LEU A 101 11.64 2.10 -0.92
CA LEU A 101 11.61 3.36 -0.21
C LEU A 101 11.24 4.51 -1.16
N VAL A 102 10.33 5.36 -0.71
CA VAL A 102 9.92 6.58 -1.40
C VAL A 102 10.14 7.78 -0.50
N GLN A 103 10.83 8.80 -1.01
CA GLN A 103 10.99 10.06 -0.29
C GLN A 103 9.73 10.90 -0.36
N LEU A 104 9.29 11.38 0.79
CA LEU A 104 8.08 12.18 1.00
C LEU A 104 8.42 13.66 1.11
N THR A 105 7.63 14.46 0.43
CA THR A 105 7.77 15.92 0.40
C THR A 105 6.83 16.61 1.39
N GLY A 106 5.78 15.92 1.84
CA GLY A 106 4.68 16.48 2.64
C GLY A 106 3.60 17.15 1.79
N ASP A 107 3.76 17.15 0.47
CA ASP A 107 2.75 17.58 -0.49
C ASP A 107 1.94 16.35 -0.89
N GLY A 108 0.74 16.22 -0.31
CA GLY A 108 -0.12 15.03 -0.46
C GLY A 108 -0.34 14.59 -1.91
N PRO A 109 -0.71 15.49 -2.85
CA PRO A 109 -0.79 15.16 -4.26
C PRO A 109 0.52 14.65 -4.88
N LYS A 110 1.65 15.32 -4.62
CA LYS A 110 2.95 14.88 -5.18
C LYS A 110 3.37 13.53 -4.62
N ASP A 111 3.25 13.35 -3.32
CA ASP A 111 3.58 12.11 -2.64
C ASP A 111 2.62 10.98 -3.09
N GLY A 112 1.34 11.31 -3.28
CA GLY A 112 0.34 10.39 -3.84
C GLY A 112 0.72 9.86 -5.22
N HIS A 113 1.21 10.72 -6.12
CA HIS A 113 1.70 10.29 -7.42
C HIS A 113 3.00 9.47 -7.35
N ALA A 114 3.87 9.74 -6.37
CA ALA A 114 5.10 8.98 -6.19
C ALA A 114 4.80 7.57 -5.65
N LEU A 115 3.99 7.49 -4.60
CA LEU A 115 3.54 6.23 -3.99
C LEU A 115 2.66 5.43 -4.95
N GLY A 116 1.71 6.09 -5.63
CA GLY A 116 0.83 5.46 -6.60
C GLY A 116 1.60 4.81 -7.76
N ARG A 117 2.69 5.42 -8.22
CA ARG A 117 3.56 4.80 -9.25
C ARG A 117 4.19 3.48 -8.78
N VAL A 118 4.68 3.44 -7.54
CA VAL A 118 5.21 2.20 -6.95
C VAL A 118 4.10 1.17 -6.81
N LEU A 119 2.94 1.57 -6.29
CA LEU A 119 1.79 0.69 -6.12
C LEU A 119 1.32 0.10 -7.46
N ALA A 120 1.23 0.92 -8.52
CA ALA A 120 0.88 0.48 -9.86
C ALA A 120 1.89 -0.53 -10.43
N GLN A 121 3.18 -0.32 -10.15
CA GLN A 121 4.24 -1.25 -10.54
C GLN A 121 4.09 -2.60 -9.82
N ILE A 122 3.88 -2.59 -8.50
CA ILE A 122 3.65 -3.80 -7.70
C ILE A 122 2.42 -4.56 -8.22
N LEU A 123 1.31 -3.85 -8.42
CA LEU A 123 0.05 -4.42 -8.90
C LEU A 123 0.02 -4.70 -10.41
N ARG A 124 1.09 -4.37 -11.15
CA ARG A 124 1.20 -4.56 -12.61
C ARG A 124 0.01 -3.95 -13.36
N VAL A 125 -0.44 -2.77 -12.94
CA VAL A 125 -1.50 -1.99 -13.59
C VAL A 125 -0.94 -0.69 -14.17
N THR A 126 -1.62 -0.12 -15.16
CA THR A 126 -1.24 1.19 -15.71
C THR A 126 -1.84 2.28 -14.84
N ALA A 127 -1.00 3.10 -14.21
CA ALA A 127 -1.48 4.26 -13.45
C ALA A 127 -2.19 5.26 -14.38
N PRO A 128 -3.33 5.83 -13.95
CA PRO A 128 -4.07 6.85 -14.70
C PRO A 128 -3.36 8.20 -14.78
#